data_AF-A0A915ZIE2-F1
#
_entry.id   AF-A0A915ZIE2-F1
#
_cell.length_a   1.000
_cell.length_b   1.000
_cell.length_c   1.000
_cell.angle_alpha   90.00
_cell.angle_beta   90.00
_cell.angle_gamma   90.00
#
_symmetry.space_group_name_H-M   'P 1'
#
loop_
_entity.id
_entity.type
_entity.pdbx_description
1 polymer ?
#
loop_
_entity_poly.entity_id
_entity_poly.type
_entity_poly.pdbx_seq_one_letter_code
_entity_poly.pdbx_strand_id
1 'polypeptide(L)'
;MIEEANPELKEFFLLIVNTIISRNRLAHNKLKAKKLIVVLCYIIAGLHNKFVNQFKLEIRLYLAASGTTWEAIDIMSSLGFLACGKTIADFQKKIQTIHLKLKITFQKRGIAYTFTM
;
A
#
# COMPACT_ATOMS: atom_id res chain seq x y z
N MET A 1 -10.14 10.07 -22.70
CA MET A 1 -9.33 8.85 -22.43
C MET A 1 -8.05 9.24 -21.68
N ILE A 2 -7.45 8.42 -20.80
CA ILE A 2 -6.24 8.86 -20.03
C ILE A 2 -5.10 9.36 -20.94
N GLU A 3 -4.98 8.80 -22.15
CA GLU A 3 -4.00 9.22 -23.17
C GLU A 3 -4.28 10.63 -23.76
N GLU A 4 -5.51 11.14 -23.66
CA GLU A 4 -5.85 12.52 -24.06
C GLU A 4 -5.43 13.54 -22.99
N ALA A 5 -5.43 13.12 -21.72
CA ALA A 5 -5.04 13.97 -20.59
C ALA A 5 -3.52 14.03 -20.40
N ASN A 6 -2.79 12.99 -20.82
CA ASN A 6 -1.34 12.96 -20.81
C ASN A 6 -0.80 12.39 -22.15
N PRO A 7 -0.27 13.24 -23.04
CA PRO A 7 0.27 12.82 -24.34
C PRO A 7 1.44 11.83 -24.25
N GLU A 8 2.18 11.81 -23.13
CA GLU A 8 3.28 10.86 -22.91
C GLU A 8 2.77 9.41 -22.74
N LEU A 9 1.50 9.25 -22.39
CA LEU A 9 0.84 7.94 -22.28
C LEU A 9 0.25 7.47 -23.63
N LYS A 10 0.41 8.26 -24.69
CA LYS A 10 -0.05 7.88 -26.03
C LYS A 10 0.63 6.59 -26.46
N GLU A 11 -0.18 5.61 -26.88
CA GLU A 11 0.25 4.25 -27.24
C GLU A 11 0.78 3.38 -26.08
N PHE A 12 0.86 3.87 -24.84
CA PHE A 12 1.32 3.07 -23.70
C PHE A 12 0.45 1.81 -23.52
N PHE A 13 -0.87 1.97 -23.55
CA PHE A 13 -1.77 0.83 -23.44
C PHE A 13 -1.69 -0.08 -24.66
N LEU A 14 -1.48 0.47 -25.86
CA LEU A 14 -1.29 -0.31 -27.08
C LEU A 14 -0.02 -1.17 -27.00
N LEU A 15 1.08 -0.61 -26.49
CA LEU A 15 2.34 -1.30 -26.26
C LEU A 15 2.18 -2.44 -25.26
N ILE A 16 1.59 -2.18 -24.09
CA ILE A 16 1.31 -3.21 -23.06
C ILE A 16 0.42 -4.33 -23.63
N VAL A 17 -0.63 -3.96 -24.37
CA VAL A 17 -1.55 -4.91 -25.00
C VAL A 17 -0.84 -5.79 -26.03
N ASN A 18 0.01 -5.21 -26.88
CA ASN A 18 0.72 -5.96 -27.91
C ASN A 18 1.88 -6.81 -27.36
N THR A 19 2.47 -6.41 -26.22
CA THR A 19 3.52 -7.17 -25.54
C THR A 19 2.95 -8.37 -24.78
N ILE A 20 1.81 -8.20 -24.10
CA ILE A 20 1.19 -9.25 -23.26
C ILE A 20 0.34 -10.21 -24.11
N ILE A 21 -0.32 -9.72 -25.16
CA ILE A 21 -1.11 -10.57 -26.07
C ILE A 21 -0.25 -10.96 -27.25
N SER A 22 0.19 -12.22 -27.29
CA SER A 22 0.78 -12.83 -28.49
C SER A 22 -0.08 -12.54 -29.72
N ARG A 23 0.56 -12.11 -30.83
CA ARG A 23 -0.07 -11.79 -32.13
C ARG A 23 -0.92 -12.94 -32.69
N ASN A 24 -0.76 -14.16 -32.18
CA ASN A 24 -1.46 -15.36 -32.66
C ASN A 24 -2.82 -15.63 -31.98
N ARG A 25 -3.29 -14.78 -31.05
CA ARG A 25 -4.62 -14.94 -30.43
C ARG A 25 -5.73 -14.28 -31.26
N LEU A 26 -6.67 -15.09 -31.75
CA LEU A 26 -7.90 -14.73 -32.47
C LEU A 26 -8.59 -13.47 -31.92
N ALA A 27 -9.20 -12.67 -32.81
CA ALA A 27 -9.83 -11.38 -32.53
C ALA A 27 -10.83 -11.38 -31.36
N HIS A 28 -11.54 -12.49 -31.11
CA HIS A 28 -12.47 -12.66 -29.98
C HIS A 28 -11.79 -12.59 -28.60
N ASN A 29 -10.50 -12.91 -28.51
CA ASN A 29 -9.72 -12.87 -27.27
C ASN A 29 -9.11 -11.49 -26.96
N LYS A 30 -9.15 -10.55 -27.92
CA LYS A 30 -8.51 -9.23 -27.77
C LYS A 30 -9.22 -8.35 -26.76
N LEU A 31 -10.56 -8.34 -26.74
CA LEU A 31 -11.35 -7.59 -25.75
C LEU A 31 -11.17 -8.16 -24.33
N LYS A 32 -11.21 -9.49 -24.18
CA LYS A 32 -10.97 -10.19 -22.91
C LYS A 32 -9.59 -9.89 -22.35
N ALA A 33 -8.58 -9.86 -23.20
CA ALA A 33 -7.22 -9.54 -22.80
C ALA A 33 -7.01 -8.05 -22.48
N LYS A 34 -7.65 -7.12 -23.19
CA LYS A 34 -7.70 -5.70 -22.78
C LYS A 34 -8.26 -5.55 -21.36
N LYS A 35 -9.37 -6.24 -21.04
CA LYS A 35 -9.93 -6.25 -19.67
C LYS A 35 -8.94 -6.81 -18.64
N LEU A 36 -8.25 -7.90 -18.97
CA LEU A 36 -7.23 -8.50 -18.10
C LEU A 36 -6.07 -7.55 -17.81
N ILE A 37 -5.62 -6.79 -18.81
CA ILE A 37 -4.55 -5.80 -18.65
C ILE A 37 -4.97 -4.68 -17.73
N VAL A 38 -6.20 -4.16 -17.88
CA VAL A 38 -6.73 -3.14 -16.97
C VAL A 38 -6.77 -3.69 -15.53
N VAL A 39 -7.24 -4.93 -15.34
CA VAL A 39 -7.22 -5.58 -14.02
C VAL A 39 -5.80 -5.73 -13.47
N LEU A 40 -4.83 -6.11 -14.30
CA LEU A 40 -3.43 -6.21 -13.91
C LEU A 40 -2.85 -4.85 -13.49
N CYS A 41 -3.13 -3.79 -14.25
CA CYS A 41 -2.74 -2.42 -13.89
C CYS A 41 -3.34 -2.00 -12.54
N TYR A 42 -4.61 -2.33 -12.27
CA TYR A 42 -5.24 -2.07 -10.98
C TYR A 42 -4.57 -2.85 -9.84
N ILE A 43 -4.22 -4.12 -10.06
CA ILE A 43 -3.50 -4.94 -9.06
C ILE A 43 -2.13 -4.33 -8.77
N ILE A 44 -1.36 -3.95 -9.79
CA ILE A 44 -0.04 -3.34 -9.63
C ILE A 44 -0.15 -2.00 -8.90
N ALA A 45 -1.11 -1.15 -9.28
CA ALA A 45 -1.36 0.12 -8.61
C ALA A 45 -1.78 -0.08 -7.14
N GLY A 46 -2.63 -1.07 -6.87
CA GLY A 46 -3.04 -1.44 -5.52
C GLY A 46 -1.87 -1.94 -4.67
N LEU A 47 -1.01 -2.79 -5.25
CA LEU A 47 0.21 -3.28 -4.61
C LEU A 47 1.18 -2.14 -4.33
N HIS A 48 1.45 -1.29 -5.32
CA HIS A 48 2.32 -0.13 -5.17
C HIS A 48 1.79 0.82 -4.09
N ASN A 49 0.49 1.15 -4.12
CA ASN A 49 -0.14 1.98 -3.10
C ASN A 49 -0.02 1.35 -1.70
N LYS A 50 -0.19 0.03 -1.59
CA LYS A 50 -0.01 -0.68 -0.33
C LYS A 50 1.43 -0.56 0.17
N PHE A 51 2.42 -0.87 -0.67
CA PHE A 51 3.84 -0.81 -0.29
C PHE A 51 4.28 0.61 0.06
N VAL A 52 3.95 1.60 -0.78
CA VAL A 52 4.30 3.01 -0.53
C VAL A 52 3.65 3.49 0.77
N ASN A 53 2.38 3.20 1.00
CA ASN A 53 1.70 3.64 2.23
C ASN A 53 2.23 2.91 3.47
N GLN A 54 2.56 1.62 3.36
CA GLN A 54 3.20 0.87 4.45
C GLN A 54 4.58 1.42 4.78
N PHE A 55 5.41 1.69 3.77
CA PHE A 55 6.74 2.26 3.95
C PHE A 55 6.70 3.64 4.61
N LYS A 56 5.81 4.53 4.14
CA LYS A 56 5.57 5.84 4.77
C LYS A 56 5.13 5.75 6.23
N LEU A 57 4.41 4.70 6.59
CA LEU A 57 3.97 4.43 7.96
C LEU A 57 5.14 3.94 8.83
N GLU A 58 5.94 3.01 8.34
CA GLU A 58 7.12 2.48 9.03
C GLU A 58 8.13 3.59 9.34
N ILE A 59 8.44 4.46 8.38
CA ILE A 59 9.34 5.60 8.60
C ILE A 59 8.78 6.53 9.69
N ARG A 60 7.47 6.85 9.64
CA ARG A 60 6.88 7.73 10.65
C ARG A 60 6.89 7.10 12.04
N LEU A 61 6.65 5.79 12.15
CA LEU A 61 6.76 5.05 13.41
C LEU A 61 8.21 5.06 13.95
N TYR A 62 9.18 4.86 13.07
CA TYR A 62 10.60 4.94 13.41
C TYR A 62 10.98 6.34 13.94
N LEU A 63 10.57 7.41 13.24
CA LEU A 63 10.83 8.79 13.65
C LEU A 63 10.17 9.12 15.00
N ALA A 64 8.95 8.65 15.23
CA ALA A 64 8.27 8.81 16.52
C ALA A 64 9.03 8.07 17.65
N ALA A 65 9.51 6.86 17.39
CA ALA A 65 10.29 6.08 18.36
C ALA A 65 11.70 6.66 18.60
N SER A 66 12.28 7.34 17.60
CA SER A 66 13.60 7.97 17.73
C SER A 66 13.58 9.31 18.46
N GLY A 67 12.41 9.76 18.94
CA GLY A 67 12.26 11.05 19.63
C GLY A 67 12.22 12.26 18.71
N THR A 68 11.93 12.08 17.42
CA THR A 68 11.73 13.21 16.48
C THR A 68 10.51 14.03 16.92
N THR A 69 10.60 15.36 16.82
CA THR A 69 9.49 16.24 17.22
C THR A 69 8.26 16.01 16.35
N TRP A 70 7.08 16.15 16.96
CA TRP A 70 5.80 15.97 16.25
C TRP A 70 5.62 17.01 15.15
N GLU A 71 6.13 18.22 15.35
CA GLU A 71 6.12 19.30 14.35
C GLU A 71 6.91 18.90 13.10
N ALA A 72 8.12 18.34 13.26
CA ALA A 72 8.93 17.89 12.12
C ALA A 72 8.26 16.73 11.38
N ILE A 73 7.70 15.76 12.13
CA ILE A 73 6.96 14.64 11.56
C ILE A 73 5.74 15.13 10.76
N ASP A 74 4.97 16.07 11.30
CA ASP A 74 3.77 16.58 10.63
C ASP A 74 4.10 17.43 9.40
N ILE A 75 5.18 18.21 9.44
CA ILE A 75 5.72 18.89 8.24
C ILE A 75 6.05 17.86 7.16
N MET A 76 6.83 16.81 7.48
CA MET A 76 7.18 15.77 6.50
C MET A 76 5.95 15.00 5.97
N SER A 77 4.93 14.80 6.80
CA SER A 77 3.64 14.24 6.37
C SER A 77 2.88 15.19 5.44
N SER A 78 2.86 16.48 5.71
CA SER A 78 2.19 17.48 4.87
C SER A 78 2.84 17.60 3.49
N LEU A 79 4.16 17.35 3.41
CA LEU A 79 4.93 17.24 2.17
C LEU A 79 4.75 15.89 1.45
N GLY A 80 4.00 14.95 2.04
CA GLY A 80 3.67 13.66 1.43
C GLY A 80 4.73 12.57 1.62
N PHE A 81 5.79 12.81 2.40
CA PHE A 81 6.84 11.82 2.65
C PHE A 81 6.46 10.77 3.70
N LEU A 82 5.56 11.12 4.63
CA LEU A 82 5.17 10.25 5.74
C LEU A 82 3.66 10.00 5.76
N ALA A 83 3.24 8.93 6.44
CA ALA A 83 1.81 8.64 6.63
C ALA A 83 1.13 9.73 7.47
N CYS A 84 -0.17 9.94 7.26
CA CYS A 84 -0.96 10.91 8.05
C CYS A 84 -1.11 10.47 9.51
N GLY A 85 -1.17 11.41 10.45
CA GLY A 85 -1.35 11.13 11.88
C GLY A 85 -2.58 10.27 12.20
N LYS A 86 -3.68 10.44 11.46
CA LYS A 86 -4.89 9.60 11.60
C LYS A 86 -4.60 8.12 11.31
N THR A 87 -3.81 7.85 10.27
CA THR A 87 -3.39 6.50 9.90
C THR A 87 -2.57 5.82 11.00
N ILE A 88 -1.72 6.60 11.69
CA ILE A 88 -0.94 6.10 12.83
C ILE A 88 -1.83 5.76 14.01
N ALA A 89 -2.73 6.66 14.39
CA ALA A 89 -3.63 6.42 15.53
C ALA A 89 -4.46 5.14 15.32
N ASP A 90 -4.94 4.92 14.10
CA ASP A 90 -5.67 3.70 13.74
C ASP A 90 -4.76 2.47 13.78
N PHE A 91 -3.50 2.59 13.37
CA PHE A 91 -2.53 1.49 13.42
C PHE A 91 -2.13 1.13 14.85
N GLN A 92 -1.84 2.12 15.70
CA GLN A 92 -1.54 1.92 17.12
C GLN A 92 -2.70 1.24 17.85
N LYS A 93 -3.95 1.65 17.59
CA LYS A 93 -5.14 0.97 18.10
C LYS A 93 -5.22 -0.49 17.68
N LYS A 94 -4.89 -0.80 16.42
CA LYS A 94 -4.83 -2.20 15.93
C LYS A 94 -3.76 -3.00 16.67
N ILE A 95 -2.56 -2.45 16.86
CA ILE A 95 -1.47 -3.11 17.61
C ILE A 95 -1.92 -3.36 19.06
N GLN A 96 -2.48 -2.35 19.74
CA GLN A 96 -2.97 -2.49 21.11
C GLN A 96 -4.03 -3.59 21.24
N THR A 97 -4.95 -3.65 20.27
CA THR A 97 -6.01 -4.68 20.23
C THR A 97 -5.41 -6.07 20.05
N ILE A 98 -4.43 -6.23 19.16
CA ILE A 98 -3.73 -7.51 18.93
C ILE A 98 -2.96 -7.92 20.19
N HIS A 99 -2.23 -6.98 20.79
CA HIS A 99 -1.47 -7.21 22.01
C HIS A 99 -2.39 -7.68 23.16
N LEU A 100 -3.56 -7.06 23.34
CA LEU A 100 -4.53 -7.49 24.34
C LEU A 100 -5.04 -8.91 24.09
N LYS A 101 -5.37 -9.25 22.83
CA LYS A 101 -5.80 -10.61 22.45
C LYS A 101 -4.73 -11.65 22.72
N LEU A 102 -3.47 -11.36 22.37
CA LEU A 102 -2.33 -12.24 22.65
C LEU A 102 -2.15 -12.43 24.14
N LYS A 103 -2.14 -11.34 24.93
CA LYS A 103 -2.04 -11.40 26.39
C LYS A 103 -3.10 -12.31 27.01
N ILE A 104 -4.37 -12.17 26.62
CA ILE A 104 -5.47 -13.04 27.08
C ILE A 104 -5.22 -14.49 26.68
N THR A 105 -4.73 -14.73 25.46
CA THR A 105 -4.47 -16.09 24.94
C THR A 105 -3.34 -16.78 25.68
N PHE A 106 -2.24 -16.07 25.95
CA PHE A 106 -1.11 -16.59 26.73
C PHE A 106 -1.48 -16.82 28.19
N GLN A 107 -2.23 -15.90 28.80
CA GLN A 107 -2.73 -16.05 30.17
C GLN A 107 -3.64 -17.29 30.31
N LYS A 108 -4.53 -17.55 29.34
CA LYS A 108 -5.33 -18.78 29.31
C LYS A 108 -4.51 -20.07 29.19
N ARG A 109 -3.29 -19.98 28.65
CA ARG A 109 -2.37 -21.12 28.49
C ARG A 109 -1.36 -21.24 29.63
N GLY A 110 -1.45 -20.39 30.66
CA GLY A 110 -0.50 -20.38 31.78
C GLY A 110 0.91 -19.90 31.39
N ILE A 111 1.05 -19.22 30.25
CA ILE A 111 2.33 -18.72 29.74
C ILE A 111 2.46 -17.25 30.15
N ALA A 112 3.56 -16.91 30.84
CA ALA A 112 3.87 -15.53 31.16
C ALA A 112 4.19 -14.75 29.86
N TYR A 113 3.48 -13.64 29.64
CA TYR A 113 3.71 -12.75 28.51
C TYR A 113 4.05 -11.35 29.02
N THR A 114 5.33 -10.96 28.87
CA THR A 114 5.83 -9.62 29.15
C THR A 114 6.30 -8.99 27.85
N PHE A 115 5.58 -7.97 27.39
CA PHE A 115 6.01 -7.13 26.28
C PHE A 115 5.70 -5.68 26.65
N THR A 116 6.75 -4.90 26.85
CA THR A 116 6.69 -3.46 27.12
C THR A 116 6.75 -2.73 25.77
N MET A 117 5.72 -1.94 25.47
CA MET A 117 5.74 -0.97 24.35
C MET A 117 6.46 0.30 24.77
#